data_AF-A0A2K9ZG50-F1
#
_entry.id   AF-A0A2K9ZG50-F1
#
_cell.length_a   1.000
_cell.length_b   1.000
_cell.length_c   1.000
_cell.angle_alpha   90.00
_cell.angle_beta   90.00
_cell.angle_gamma   90.00
#
_symmetry.space_group_name_H-M   'P 1'
#
loop_
_entity.id
_entity.type
_entity.pdbx_description
1 polymer ?
#
loop_
_entity_poly.entity_id
_entity_poly.type
_entity_poly.pdbx_seq_one_letter_code
_entity_poly.pdbx_strand_id
1 'polypeptide(L)'
;MGRLPEPHPLDYDWRYSEASVQAFAELLPVSQGILAVGAPSLARHLERAGREVCLVDRQPFQCVDNHRVADIDAPTPVEKGFQTAVIDPPWYPADVRTWTAWAGNCVGIDGSLFVTVWPSGTRPGDRDEYEQLLTWMAAWSEVSEYGLKPTYEVPSFEVAASHSAFGGGLSTSPRMGRLLHLKVNVPCAVPASRPKPVLWHRFVFNEYQIAVRPAHEGNAQPPHFARLPNVEGWNWPFVSRRAPGRDLIDVWSSQNEIAVSATTGALVDALRTLATLNDQRSFERTLSNFPQLLEWRLPRPPYWRTFEWQHQQ
;
A
#
# COMPACT_ATOMS: atom_id res chain seq x y z
N MET A 1 6.62 2.05 22.05
CA MET A 1 5.83 2.12 20.79
C MET A 1 6.10 0.86 20.00
N GLY A 2 5.06 0.15 19.54
CA GLY A 2 5.24 -1.02 18.70
C GLY A 2 5.83 -0.63 17.34
N ARG A 3 6.72 -1.46 16.79
CA ARG A 3 7.24 -1.28 15.43
C ARG A 3 6.17 -1.63 14.40
N LEU A 4 6.11 -0.92 13.28
CA LEU A 4 5.13 -1.19 12.22
C LEU A 4 5.63 -2.28 11.28
N PRO A 5 4.75 -3.05 10.62
CA PRO A 5 5.16 -3.84 9.47
C PRO A 5 5.85 -2.96 8.42
N GLU A 6 6.86 -3.50 7.77
CA GLU A 6 7.54 -2.86 6.65
C GLU A 6 6.55 -2.59 5.52
N PRO A 7 6.66 -1.47 4.80
CA PRO A 7 5.87 -1.24 3.60
C PRO A 7 5.94 -2.42 2.61
N HIS A 8 4.84 -2.69 1.90
CA HIS A 8 4.79 -3.76 0.92
C HIS A 8 4.49 -3.22 -0.49
N PRO A 9 5.12 -3.73 -1.56
CA PRO A 9 4.85 -3.28 -2.93
C PRO A 9 3.40 -3.46 -3.38
N LEU A 10 2.76 -4.58 -3.00
CA LEU A 10 1.34 -4.80 -3.29
C LEU A 10 0.47 -3.68 -2.70
N ASP A 11 0.86 -3.22 -1.49
CA ASP A 11 0.49 -2.02 -0.71
C ASP A 11 0.12 -0.78 -1.52
N TYR A 12 1.06 -0.40 -2.39
CA TYR A 12 1.38 1.01 -2.61
C TYR A 12 1.58 1.75 -1.27
N ASP A 13 2.14 1.10 -0.24
CA ASP A 13 2.37 1.69 1.10
C ASP A 13 3.57 2.64 1.01
N TRP A 14 3.28 3.89 0.65
CA TRP A 14 4.24 4.98 0.65
C TRP A 14 3.90 5.87 1.82
N ARG A 15 4.86 6.07 2.72
CA ARG A 15 4.63 6.81 3.97
C ARG A 15 5.17 8.21 3.82
N TYR A 16 4.37 9.21 4.19
CA TYR A 16 4.85 10.59 4.27
C TYR A 16 6.08 10.69 5.17
N SER A 17 7.04 11.51 4.74
CA SER A 17 8.17 11.93 5.56
C SER A 17 7.68 12.74 6.77
N GLU A 18 8.49 12.75 7.83
CA GLU A 18 8.22 13.54 9.04
C GLU A 18 7.95 15.02 8.71
N ALA A 19 8.73 15.62 7.81
CA ALA A 19 8.55 17.00 7.38
C ALA A 19 7.18 17.25 6.72
N SER A 20 6.70 16.29 5.92
CA SER A 20 5.40 16.39 5.26
C SER A 20 4.26 16.20 6.24
N VAL A 21 4.40 15.25 7.18
CA VAL A 21 3.45 15.04 8.26
C VAL A 21 3.28 16.30 9.10
N GLN A 22 4.39 16.96 9.47
CA GLN A 22 4.37 18.22 10.21
C GLN A 22 3.66 19.33 9.43
N ALA A 23 4.01 19.49 8.15
CA ALA A 23 3.38 20.50 7.30
C ALA A 23 1.86 20.26 7.10
N PHE A 24 1.44 19.00 6.99
CA PHE A 24 0.02 18.66 7.00
C PHE A 24 -0.64 18.99 8.34
N ALA A 25 -0.01 18.65 9.46
CA ALA A 25 -0.57 18.92 10.79
C ALA A 25 -0.81 20.42 11.02
N GLU A 26 0.09 21.28 10.53
CA GLU A 26 -0.02 22.75 10.57
C GLU A 26 -1.10 23.29 9.62
N LEU A 27 -1.28 22.66 8.46
CA LEU A 27 -2.29 23.05 7.48
C LEU A 27 -3.73 22.71 7.92
N LEU A 28 -3.92 21.60 8.64
CA LEU A 28 -5.24 21.04 8.93
C LEU A 28 -5.90 21.69 10.16
N PRO A 29 -7.23 21.90 10.14
CA PRO A 29 -7.96 22.55 11.23
C PRO A 29 -7.87 21.77 12.54
N VAL A 30 -7.48 22.44 13.64
CA VAL A 30 -7.24 21.81 14.94
C VAL A 30 -8.53 21.33 15.62
N SER A 31 -9.65 22.04 15.43
CA SER A 31 -10.92 21.80 16.12
C SER A 31 -11.85 20.79 15.43
N GLN A 32 -11.41 20.17 14.34
CA GLN A 32 -12.21 19.23 13.56
C GLN A 32 -11.59 17.85 13.55
N GLY A 33 -12.43 16.82 13.62
CA GLY A 33 -12.02 15.46 13.31
C GLY A 33 -11.53 15.34 11.87
N ILE A 34 -10.44 14.60 11.68
CA ILE A 34 -9.81 14.39 10.36
C ILE A 34 -10.06 12.95 9.90
N LEU A 35 -10.49 12.78 8.66
CA LEU A 35 -10.49 11.48 7.99
C LEU A 35 -9.18 11.30 7.21
N ALA A 36 -8.32 10.38 7.62
CA ALA A 36 -7.08 10.05 6.92
C ALA A 36 -7.28 8.78 6.08
N VAL A 37 -7.11 8.89 4.76
CA VAL A 37 -7.39 7.81 3.80
C VAL A 37 -6.10 7.38 3.12
N GLY A 38 -5.57 6.21 3.50
CA GLY A 38 -4.24 5.72 3.11
C GLY A 38 -3.07 6.61 3.56
N ALA A 39 -3.29 7.48 4.56
CA ALA A 39 -2.28 8.39 5.10
C ALA A 39 -1.88 8.02 6.55
N PRO A 40 -1.38 6.80 6.82
CA PRO A 40 -1.21 6.30 8.17
C PRO A 40 -0.16 7.08 8.99
N SER A 41 0.88 7.62 8.35
CA SER A 41 1.88 8.45 9.04
C SER A 41 1.29 9.73 9.61
N LEU A 42 0.39 10.38 8.86
CA LEU A 42 -0.32 11.56 9.34
C LEU A 42 -1.29 11.19 10.47
N ALA A 43 -2.08 10.13 10.29
CA ALA A 43 -3.05 9.70 11.30
C ALA A 43 -2.39 9.43 12.66
N ARG A 44 -1.28 8.67 12.68
CA ARG A 44 -0.50 8.44 13.90
C ARG A 44 -0.01 9.72 14.55
N HIS A 45 0.44 10.69 13.75
CA HIS A 45 0.93 11.96 14.28
C HIS A 45 -0.20 12.78 14.91
N LEU A 46 -1.34 12.89 14.22
CA LEU A 46 -2.52 13.60 14.71
C LEU A 46 -3.04 12.98 16.02
N GLU A 47 -3.15 11.66 16.09
CA GLU A 47 -3.60 10.96 17.30
C GLU A 47 -2.66 11.18 18.48
N ARG A 48 -1.33 11.10 18.27
CA ARG A 48 -0.34 11.39 19.33
C ARG A 48 -0.39 12.84 19.80
N ALA A 49 -0.80 13.76 18.94
CA ALA A 49 -1.06 15.15 19.27
C ALA A 49 -2.42 15.36 19.97
N GLY A 50 -3.18 14.29 20.25
CA GLY A 50 -4.49 14.35 20.88
C GLY A 50 -5.61 14.85 19.96
N ARG A 51 -5.39 14.86 18.64
CA ARG A 51 -6.39 15.27 17.66
C ARG A 51 -7.28 14.10 17.28
N GLU A 52 -8.57 14.38 17.10
CA GLU A 52 -9.52 13.40 16.60
C GLU A 52 -9.17 13.05 15.14
N VAL A 53 -8.92 11.77 14.89
CA VAL A 53 -8.63 11.25 13.55
C VAL A 53 -9.23 9.86 13.38
N CYS A 54 -9.67 9.55 12.17
CA CYS A 54 -10.04 8.21 11.76
C CYS A 54 -9.16 7.82 10.58
N LEU A 55 -8.41 6.73 10.71
CA LEU A 55 -7.62 6.17 9.62
C LEU A 55 -8.46 5.12 8.87
N VAL A 56 -8.55 5.25 7.56
CA VAL A 56 -9.06 4.21 6.67
C VAL A 56 -7.90 3.72 5.82
N ASP A 57 -7.50 2.46 6.05
CA ASP A 57 -6.38 1.84 5.36
C ASP A 57 -6.60 0.33 5.32
N ARG A 58 -6.27 -0.30 4.21
CA ARG A 58 -6.44 -1.75 4.05
C ARG A 58 -5.44 -2.57 4.87
N GLN A 59 -4.30 -1.99 5.23
CA GLN A 59 -3.28 -2.66 6.01
C GLN A 59 -3.73 -2.66 7.49
N PRO A 60 -3.83 -3.81 8.17
CA PRO A 60 -4.47 -3.93 9.49
C PRO A 60 -3.67 -3.46 10.72
N PHE A 61 -2.41 -3.09 10.57
CA PHE A 61 -1.49 -2.66 11.63
C PHE A 61 -0.83 -1.32 11.33
N GLN A 62 -1.57 -0.24 11.59
CA GLN A 62 -1.05 1.11 11.41
C GLN A 62 -0.77 1.85 12.73
N CYS A 63 -0.98 1.19 13.88
CA CYS A 63 -0.82 1.75 15.22
C CYS A 63 -1.57 3.08 15.40
N VAL A 64 -2.83 3.08 14.98
CA VAL A 64 -3.82 4.14 15.21
C VAL A 64 -5.03 3.48 15.89
N ASP A 65 -5.53 4.04 16.98
CA ASP A 65 -6.61 3.44 17.77
C ASP A 65 -7.93 3.47 17.00
N ASN A 66 -8.26 4.60 16.38
CA ASN A 66 -9.41 4.73 15.48
C ASN A 66 -9.03 4.39 14.04
N HIS A 67 -8.81 3.09 13.79
CA HIS A 67 -8.42 2.56 12.49
C HIS A 67 -9.47 1.61 11.92
N ARG A 68 -9.94 1.93 10.72
CA ARG A 68 -10.83 1.11 9.91
C ARG A 68 -10.04 0.37 8.85
N VAL A 69 -10.01 -0.96 8.98
CA VAL A 69 -9.40 -1.85 8.00
C VAL A 69 -10.37 -2.05 6.84
N ALA A 70 -10.17 -1.34 5.74
CA ALA A 70 -11.06 -1.41 4.58
C ALA A 70 -10.32 -1.11 3.27
N ASP A 71 -10.84 -1.68 2.19
CA ASP A 71 -10.47 -1.32 0.82
C ASP A 71 -11.42 -0.25 0.30
N ILE A 72 -10.87 0.80 -0.33
CA ILE A 72 -11.62 2.00 -0.78
C ILE A 72 -12.17 1.76 -2.19
N ASP A 73 -12.87 0.65 -2.30
CA ASP A 73 -13.53 0.17 -3.51
C ASP A 73 -15.01 -0.15 -3.23
N ALA A 74 -15.42 -0.12 -1.96
CA ALA A 74 -16.79 -0.37 -1.58
C ALA A 74 -17.72 0.76 -2.09
N PRO A 75 -18.89 0.43 -2.65
CA PRO A 75 -19.82 1.41 -3.21
C PRO A 75 -20.46 2.33 -2.16
N THR A 76 -20.27 2.04 -0.86
CA THR A 76 -20.88 2.80 0.24
C THR A 76 -19.80 3.38 1.15
N PRO A 77 -19.82 4.70 1.40
CA PRO A 77 -19.01 5.34 2.43
C PRO A 77 -19.26 4.68 3.79
N VAL A 78 -18.21 4.18 4.44
CA VAL A 78 -18.31 3.58 5.78
C VAL A 78 -18.12 4.61 6.90
N GLU A 79 -17.60 5.80 6.57
CA GLU A 79 -17.34 6.88 7.54
C GLU A 79 -18.16 8.12 7.19
N LYS A 80 -18.76 8.75 8.20
CA LYS A 80 -19.54 9.99 8.08
C LYS A 80 -19.27 10.89 9.27
N GLY A 81 -19.48 12.20 9.10
CA GLY A 81 -19.40 13.19 10.18
C GLY A 81 -18.07 13.95 10.25
N PHE A 82 -17.11 13.62 9.38
CA PHE A 82 -15.90 14.41 9.19
C PHE A 82 -16.18 15.60 8.28
N GLN A 83 -15.50 16.74 8.49
CA GLN A 83 -15.56 17.89 7.57
C GLN A 83 -14.30 18.03 6.72
N THR A 84 -13.21 17.37 7.14
CA THR A 84 -11.92 17.42 6.45
C THR A 84 -11.37 16.01 6.25
N ALA A 85 -10.87 15.72 5.05
CA ALA A 85 -10.14 14.49 4.77
C ALA A 85 -8.76 14.76 4.15
N VAL A 86 -7.78 13.92 4.47
CA VAL A 86 -6.48 13.84 3.78
C VAL A 86 -6.37 12.48 3.10
N ILE A 87 -6.09 12.49 1.81
CA ILE A 87 -6.18 11.31 0.96
C ILE A 87 -4.84 11.13 0.25
N ASP A 88 -4.24 9.95 0.42
CA ASP A 88 -2.99 9.54 -0.20
C ASP A 88 -3.20 8.26 -1.02
N PRO A 89 -3.81 8.37 -2.21
CA PRO A 89 -4.15 7.22 -3.02
C PRO A 89 -2.93 6.67 -3.77
N PRO A 90 -2.98 5.41 -4.23
CA PRO A 90 -2.07 4.94 -5.26
C PRO A 90 -2.08 5.90 -6.46
N TRP A 91 -0.90 6.27 -6.97
CA TRP A 91 -0.75 7.28 -8.02
C TRP A 91 -1.16 6.80 -9.42
N TYR A 92 -2.40 6.36 -9.57
CA TYR A 92 -3.00 6.00 -10.84
C TYR A 92 -4.36 6.68 -10.96
N PRO A 93 -4.78 7.16 -12.15
CA PRO A 93 -5.93 8.04 -12.25
C PRO A 93 -7.24 7.44 -11.70
N ALA A 94 -7.46 6.15 -11.91
CA ALA A 94 -8.67 5.50 -11.41
C ALA A 94 -8.67 5.31 -9.89
N ASP A 95 -7.53 4.99 -9.31
CA ASP A 95 -7.37 4.86 -7.87
C ASP A 95 -7.59 6.24 -7.20
N VAL A 96 -6.97 7.31 -7.73
CA VAL A 96 -7.21 8.69 -7.26
C VAL A 96 -8.69 9.09 -7.36
N ARG A 97 -9.34 8.85 -8.51
CA ARG A 97 -10.77 9.19 -8.69
C ARG A 97 -11.65 8.45 -7.69
N THR A 98 -11.42 7.16 -7.50
CA THR A 98 -12.22 6.32 -6.59
C THR A 98 -12.09 6.79 -5.16
N TRP A 99 -10.86 6.95 -4.68
CA TRP A 99 -10.59 7.37 -3.30
C TRP A 99 -11.06 8.79 -3.02
N THR A 100 -10.87 9.71 -3.98
CA THR A 100 -11.32 11.10 -3.85
C THR A 100 -12.85 11.20 -3.79
N ALA A 101 -13.57 10.50 -4.68
CA ALA A 101 -15.03 10.49 -4.66
C ALA A 101 -15.57 9.82 -3.40
N TRP A 102 -14.97 8.70 -2.97
CA TRP A 102 -15.34 8.01 -1.75
C TRP A 102 -15.19 8.91 -0.52
N ALA A 103 -14.04 9.58 -0.37
CA ALA A 103 -13.78 10.51 0.73
C ALA A 103 -14.65 11.77 0.65
N GLY A 104 -14.91 12.29 -0.55
CA GLY A 104 -15.85 13.39 -0.79
C GLY A 104 -17.25 13.08 -0.28
N ASN A 105 -17.72 11.83 -0.45
CA ASN A 105 -19.01 11.39 0.10
C ASN A 105 -18.97 11.14 1.62
N CYS A 106 -17.80 10.89 2.21
CA CYS A 106 -17.66 10.80 3.67
C CYS A 106 -17.75 12.18 4.34
N VAL A 107 -17.13 13.20 3.73
CA VAL A 107 -17.12 14.57 4.28
C VAL A 107 -18.38 15.37 3.94
N GLY A 108 -19.01 15.07 2.79
CA GLY A 108 -20.22 15.75 2.34
C GLY A 108 -19.98 17.14 1.73
N ILE A 109 -21.09 17.80 1.37
CA ILE A 109 -21.09 19.17 0.82
C ILE A 109 -20.47 20.14 1.82
N ASP A 110 -19.74 21.14 1.32
CA ASP A 110 -18.92 22.10 2.06
C ASP A 110 -17.70 21.50 2.79
N GLY A 111 -17.53 20.17 2.75
CA GLY A 111 -16.35 19.49 3.25
C GLY A 111 -15.09 19.81 2.43
N SER A 112 -13.93 19.66 3.07
CA SER A 112 -12.61 19.88 2.47
C SER A 112 -11.85 18.58 2.29
N LEU A 113 -11.25 18.39 1.12
CA LEU A 113 -10.37 17.27 0.82
C LEU A 113 -8.98 17.78 0.48
N PHE A 114 -7.96 17.17 1.07
CA PHE A 114 -6.56 17.36 0.74
C PHE A 114 -6.05 16.10 0.05
N VAL A 115 -5.94 16.13 -1.27
CA VAL A 115 -5.64 14.95 -2.11
C VAL A 115 -4.22 15.05 -2.62
N THR A 116 -3.39 14.06 -2.29
CA THR A 116 -2.06 13.97 -2.89
C THR A 116 -2.11 13.24 -4.23
N VAL A 117 -1.47 13.80 -5.24
CA VAL A 117 -1.39 13.23 -6.59
C VAL A 117 0.05 13.25 -7.10
N TRP A 118 0.30 12.55 -8.20
CA TRP A 118 1.64 12.49 -8.80
C TRP A 118 2.11 13.86 -9.32
N PRO A 119 3.42 14.15 -9.28
CA PRO A 119 3.99 15.33 -9.91
C PRO A 119 4.14 15.17 -11.42
N SER A 120 4.44 16.26 -12.11
CA SER A 120 4.82 16.21 -13.54
C SER A 120 6.13 15.44 -13.73
N GLY A 121 6.25 14.70 -14.83
CA GLY A 121 7.37 13.83 -15.15
C GLY A 121 7.32 12.44 -14.50
N THR A 122 6.22 12.05 -13.84
CA THR A 122 6.10 10.74 -13.17
C THR A 122 6.02 9.58 -14.15
N ARG A 123 5.39 9.80 -15.31
CA ARG A 123 5.20 8.76 -16.34
C ARG A 123 4.82 9.36 -17.70
N PRO A 124 4.95 8.60 -18.80
CA PRO A 124 4.39 8.99 -20.08
C PRO A 124 2.89 9.28 -19.96
N GLY A 125 2.45 10.42 -20.51
CA GLY A 125 1.04 10.85 -20.52
C GLY A 125 0.54 11.46 -19.21
N ASP A 126 1.39 11.66 -18.20
CA ASP A 126 0.97 12.16 -16.89
C ASP A 126 0.31 13.54 -16.92
N ARG A 127 0.70 14.41 -17.86
CA ARG A 127 0.08 15.72 -18.08
C ARG A 127 -1.38 15.59 -18.50
N ASP A 128 -1.65 14.81 -19.55
CA ASP A 128 -3.01 14.61 -20.06
C ASP A 128 -3.89 13.94 -19.00
N GLU A 129 -3.34 12.95 -18.28
CA GLU A 129 -4.02 12.30 -17.16
C GLU A 129 -4.33 13.29 -16.02
N TYR A 130 -3.41 14.20 -15.71
CA TYR A 130 -3.60 15.22 -14.69
C TYR A 130 -4.65 16.26 -15.10
N GLU A 131 -4.62 16.74 -16.35
CA GLU A 131 -5.63 17.68 -16.89
C GLU A 131 -7.04 17.05 -16.89
N GLN A 132 -7.14 15.78 -17.28
CA GLN A 132 -8.40 15.03 -17.18
C GLN A 132 -8.87 14.83 -15.74
N LEU A 133 -7.94 14.60 -14.81
CA LEU A 133 -8.26 14.46 -13.38
C LEU A 133 -8.81 15.78 -12.81
N LEU A 134 -8.16 16.91 -13.09
CA LEU A 134 -8.62 18.23 -12.66
C LEU A 134 -10.01 18.56 -13.24
N THR A 135 -10.22 18.29 -14.53
CA THR A 135 -11.52 18.48 -15.17
C THR A 135 -12.60 17.66 -14.49
N TRP A 136 -12.31 16.40 -14.15
CA TRP A 136 -13.23 15.53 -13.44
C TRP A 136 -13.51 16.01 -12.01
N MET A 137 -12.51 16.47 -11.25
CA MET A 137 -12.68 17.02 -9.89
C MET A 137 -13.50 18.32 -9.91
N ALA A 138 -13.24 19.20 -10.87
CA ALA A 138 -13.93 20.49 -11.01
C ALA A 138 -15.42 20.35 -11.33
N ALA A 139 -15.87 19.20 -11.84
CA ALA A 139 -17.28 18.94 -12.10
C ALA A 139 -18.13 18.86 -10.82
N TRP A 140 -17.53 18.65 -9.65
CA TRP A 140 -18.25 18.48 -8.38
C TRP A 140 -17.63 19.21 -7.18
N SER A 141 -16.51 19.91 -7.38
CA SER A 141 -15.79 20.63 -6.33
C SER A 141 -15.11 21.90 -6.86
N GLU A 142 -14.81 22.83 -5.97
CA GLU A 142 -13.82 23.89 -6.24
C GLU A 142 -12.42 23.29 -6.04
N VAL A 143 -11.57 23.36 -7.06
CA VAL A 143 -10.24 22.75 -7.03
C VAL A 143 -9.18 23.84 -6.98
N SER A 144 -8.26 23.74 -6.02
CA SER A 144 -7.07 24.57 -5.95
C SER A 144 -5.84 23.71 -5.67
N GLU A 145 -4.66 24.16 -6.11
CA GLU A 145 -3.40 23.52 -5.78
C GLU A 145 -2.77 24.24 -4.58
N TYR A 146 -2.37 23.48 -3.57
CA TYR A 146 -1.63 24.01 -2.43
C TYR A 146 -0.13 24.00 -2.72
N GLY A 147 0.59 25.00 -2.20
CA GLY A 147 2.04 25.10 -2.34
C GLY A 147 2.83 24.00 -1.61
N LEU A 148 2.18 23.26 -0.71
CA LEU A 148 2.78 22.11 -0.04
C LEU A 148 3.06 20.98 -1.04
N LYS A 149 4.30 20.49 -1.05
CA LYS A 149 4.74 19.35 -1.85
C LYS A 149 5.07 18.18 -0.91
N PRO A 150 4.11 17.27 -0.65
CA PRO A 150 4.36 16.14 0.23
C PRO A 150 5.53 15.31 -0.28
N THR A 151 6.41 14.88 0.61
CA THR A 151 7.51 13.96 0.32
C THR A 151 7.34 12.67 1.11
N TYR A 152 7.98 11.61 0.62
CA TYR A 152 7.80 10.26 1.14
C TYR A 152 9.12 9.67 1.62
N GLU A 153 9.03 8.84 2.65
CA GLU A 153 10.13 7.96 3.04
C GLU A 153 10.42 6.96 1.92
N VAL A 154 11.68 6.55 1.77
CA VAL A 154 12.07 5.52 0.80
C VAL A 154 11.77 4.15 1.43
N PRO A 155 10.78 3.39 0.92
CA PRO A 155 10.47 2.09 1.48
C PRO A 155 11.58 1.07 1.19
N SER A 156 11.73 0.07 2.05
CA SER A 156 12.75 -0.99 1.92
C SER A 156 12.68 -1.71 0.58
N PHE A 157 11.47 -1.95 0.06
CA PHE A 157 11.30 -2.58 -1.25
C PHE A 157 11.83 -1.72 -2.41
N GLU A 158 11.79 -0.39 -2.33
CA GLU A 158 12.33 0.49 -3.38
C GLU A 158 13.86 0.49 -3.32
N VAL A 159 14.44 0.46 -2.11
CA VAL A 159 15.88 0.27 -1.92
C VAL A 159 16.32 -1.06 -2.54
N ALA A 160 15.59 -2.15 -2.28
CA ALA A 160 15.88 -3.47 -2.85
C ALA A 160 15.76 -3.50 -4.38
N ALA A 161 14.71 -2.89 -4.93
CA ALA A 161 14.52 -2.76 -6.37
C ALA A 161 15.67 -2.00 -7.03
N SER A 162 16.10 -0.90 -6.41
CA SER A 162 17.20 -0.05 -6.92
C SER A 162 18.53 -0.78 -6.95
N HIS A 163 18.84 -1.61 -5.95
CA HIS A 163 20.07 -2.42 -5.93
C HIS A 163 20.07 -3.54 -6.98
N SER A 164 18.89 -3.99 -7.40
CA SER A 164 18.73 -5.11 -8.35
C SER A 164 18.63 -4.63 -9.81
N ALA A 165 18.57 -3.31 -10.01
CA ALA A 165 18.49 -2.67 -11.31
C ALA A 165 19.87 -2.62 -12.00
N PHE A 166 20.23 -3.65 -12.76
CA PHE A 166 21.46 -3.62 -13.56
C PHE A 166 21.29 -2.75 -14.83
N GLY A 167 22.21 -1.81 -15.04
CA GLY A 167 22.56 -1.33 -16.38
C GLY A 167 21.71 -0.24 -17.05
N GLY A 168 20.75 0.39 -16.37
CA GLY A 168 20.05 1.55 -16.96
C GLY A 168 18.93 2.05 -16.08
N GLY A 169 18.85 3.37 -15.90
CA GLY A 169 17.97 4.07 -14.96
C GLY A 169 16.53 3.56 -15.00
N LEU A 170 16.20 2.65 -14.08
CA LEU A 170 14.83 2.30 -13.80
C LEU A 170 14.16 3.50 -13.14
N SER A 171 12.87 3.67 -13.44
CA SER A 171 12.04 4.76 -12.95
C SER A 171 12.10 4.79 -11.42
N THR A 172 12.94 5.64 -10.86
CA THR A 172 12.85 6.02 -9.45
C THR A 172 11.50 6.70 -9.26
N SER A 173 10.80 6.38 -8.18
CA SER A 173 9.59 7.12 -7.87
C SER A 173 9.97 8.58 -7.64
N PRO A 174 9.17 9.55 -8.09
CA PRO A 174 9.49 10.96 -7.90
C PRO A 174 9.52 11.38 -6.42
N ARG A 175 9.11 10.50 -5.47
CA ARG A 175 9.23 10.66 -4.01
C ARG A 175 8.66 11.95 -3.42
N MET A 176 7.92 12.66 -4.24
CA MET A 176 7.30 13.95 -3.98
C MET A 176 5.97 13.95 -4.71
N GLY A 177 4.91 14.36 -4.02
CA GLY A 177 3.57 14.53 -4.58
C GLY A 177 3.26 16.00 -4.84
N ARG A 178 2.07 16.21 -5.40
CA ARG A 178 1.38 17.51 -5.48
C ARG A 178 0.15 17.45 -4.59
N LEU A 179 -0.13 18.53 -3.87
CA LEU A 179 -1.30 18.60 -3.02
C LEU A 179 -2.41 19.42 -3.67
N LEU A 180 -3.57 18.80 -3.87
CA LEU A 180 -4.79 19.47 -4.28
C LEU A 180 -5.70 19.67 -3.07
N HIS A 181 -6.36 20.83 -3.01
CA HIS A 181 -7.47 21.06 -2.11
C HIS A 181 -8.76 21.16 -2.90
N LEU A 182 -9.73 20.34 -2.50
CA LEU A 182 -11.07 20.32 -3.08
C LEU A 182 -12.05 20.76 -2.02
N LYS A 183 -12.90 21.73 -2.34
CA LYS A 183 -14.10 22.04 -1.56
C LYS A 183 -15.30 21.40 -2.24
N VAL A 184 -15.98 20.48 -1.55
CA VAL A 184 -17.06 19.68 -2.13
C VAL A 184 -18.31 20.55 -2.33
N ASN A 185 -18.78 20.69 -3.57
CA ASN A 185 -19.98 21.46 -3.89
C ASN A 185 -21.21 20.57 -4.04
N VAL A 186 -21.02 19.40 -4.66
CA VAL A 186 -22.07 18.41 -4.87
C VAL A 186 -21.52 17.00 -4.64
N PRO A 187 -22.37 16.03 -4.26
CA PRO A 187 -21.96 14.64 -4.11
C PRO A 187 -21.38 14.09 -5.42
N CYS A 188 -20.29 13.33 -5.32
CA CYS A 188 -19.64 12.72 -6.46
C CYS A 188 -19.99 11.23 -6.52
N ALA A 189 -20.47 10.73 -7.66
CA ALA A 189 -20.65 9.30 -7.82
C ALA A 189 -19.29 8.59 -7.72
N VAL A 190 -19.17 7.62 -6.81
CA VAL A 190 -17.96 6.80 -6.72
C VAL A 190 -17.85 5.97 -7.99
N PRO A 191 -16.73 6.07 -8.75
CA PRO A 191 -16.48 5.21 -9.90
C PRO A 191 -16.67 3.74 -9.54
N ALA A 192 -17.20 2.95 -10.48
CA ALA A 192 -17.36 1.51 -10.29
C ALA A 192 -16.01 0.87 -9.97
N SER A 193 -15.97 0.06 -8.90
CA SER A 193 -14.77 -0.70 -8.54
C SER A 193 -14.39 -1.63 -9.69
N ARG A 194 -13.09 -1.75 -9.90
CA ARG A 194 -12.53 -2.69 -10.86
C ARG A 194 -12.56 -4.09 -10.25
N PRO A 195 -12.84 -5.14 -11.03
CA PRO A 195 -12.65 -6.50 -10.55
C PRO A 195 -11.22 -6.66 -10.03
N LYS A 196 -11.10 -7.20 -8.81
CA LYS A 196 -9.84 -7.56 -8.17
C LYS A 196 -9.77 -9.09 -8.11
N PRO A 197 -9.42 -9.75 -9.23
CA PRO A 197 -9.58 -11.20 -9.36
C PRO A 197 -8.55 -11.98 -8.54
N VAL A 198 -7.49 -11.33 -8.05
CA VAL A 198 -6.38 -12.00 -7.39
C VAL A 198 -6.52 -11.88 -5.88
N LEU A 199 -6.77 -13.00 -5.21
CA LEU A 199 -6.65 -13.08 -3.76
C LEU A 199 -5.16 -13.22 -3.38
N TRP A 200 -4.70 -12.52 -2.34
CA TRP A 200 -3.41 -12.81 -1.71
C TRP A 200 -3.61 -13.16 -0.25
N HIS A 201 -2.95 -14.23 0.19
CA HIS A 201 -2.71 -14.53 1.60
C HIS A 201 -1.50 -13.74 2.07
N ARG A 202 -1.59 -13.12 3.23
CA ARG A 202 -0.58 -12.21 3.76
C ARG A 202 -0.16 -12.69 5.13
N PHE A 203 1.15 -12.73 5.36
CA PHE A 203 1.74 -13.06 6.64
C PHE A 203 2.69 -11.95 7.08
N VAL A 204 2.67 -11.63 8.37
CA VAL A 204 3.67 -10.78 9.03
C VAL A 204 4.45 -11.63 10.00
N PHE A 205 5.78 -11.54 9.94
CA PHE A 205 6.71 -12.07 10.93
C PHE A 205 7.58 -10.90 11.41
N ASN A 206 7.42 -10.48 12.67
CA ASN A 206 8.01 -9.24 13.19
C ASN A 206 7.57 -8.01 12.35
N GLU A 207 8.49 -7.43 11.56
CA GLU A 207 8.21 -6.33 10.62
C GLU A 207 8.09 -6.83 9.18
N TYR A 208 8.65 -8.00 8.86
CA TYR A 208 8.68 -8.56 7.52
C TYR A 208 7.30 -9.04 7.10
N GLN A 209 6.93 -8.74 5.86
CA GLN A 209 5.69 -9.24 5.27
C GLN A 209 5.99 -10.17 4.09
N ILE A 210 5.17 -11.19 3.93
CA ILE A 210 5.16 -12.05 2.74
C ILE A 210 3.73 -12.25 2.27
N ALA A 211 3.53 -12.10 0.97
CA ALA A 211 2.30 -12.30 0.27
C ALA A 211 2.40 -13.54 -0.61
N VAL A 212 1.36 -14.37 -0.59
CA VAL A 212 1.27 -15.61 -1.35
C VAL A 212 -0.04 -15.61 -2.12
N ARG A 213 0.04 -15.69 -3.44
CA ARG A 213 -1.11 -15.88 -4.31
C ARG A 213 -1.50 -17.35 -4.28
N PRO A 214 -2.71 -17.71 -3.88
CA PRO A 214 -3.16 -19.10 -3.95
C PRO A 214 -3.24 -19.51 -5.43
N ALA A 215 -2.52 -20.56 -5.79
CA ALA A 215 -2.63 -21.19 -7.09
C ALA A 215 -3.98 -21.93 -7.15
N HIS A 216 -4.55 -22.05 -8.36
CA HIS A 216 -5.54 -23.09 -8.60
C HIS A 216 -4.90 -24.44 -8.29
N GLU A 217 -5.60 -25.33 -7.58
CA GLU A 217 -5.14 -26.65 -7.17
C GLU A 217 -4.59 -27.45 -8.37
N GLY A 218 -3.29 -27.25 -8.65
CA GLY A 218 -2.54 -28.02 -9.61
C GLY A 218 -2.15 -29.34 -8.96
N ASN A 219 -2.20 -30.42 -9.74
CA ASN A 219 -1.80 -31.77 -9.31
C ASN A 219 -0.56 -31.77 -8.42
N ALA A 220 -0.54 -32.67 -7.43
CA ALA A 220 0.45 -32.87 -6.37
C ALA A 220 1.91 -33.03 -6.86
N GLN A 221 2.46 -31.97 -7.44
CA GLN A 221 3.87 -31.82 -7.73
C GLN A 221 4.58 -31.32 -6.47
N PRO A 222 5.86 -31.67 -6.28
CA PRO A 222 6.64 -31.14 -5.17
C PRO A 222 6.70 -29.60 -5.27
N PRO A 223 6.76 -28.88 -4.13
CA PRO A 223 6.89 -27.45 -4.15
C PRO A 223 8.14 -27.01 -4.89
N HIS A 224 7.97 -26.14 -5.88
CA HIS A 224 9.08 -25.61 -6.67
C HIS A 224 8.91 -24.11 -6.85
N PHE A 225 9.95 -23.36 -6.46
CA PHE A 225 10.04 -21.92 -6.71
C PHE A 225 10.97 -21.67 -7.87
N ALA A 226 10.44 -20.99 -8.88
CA ALA A 226 11.21 -20.48 -10.00
C ALA A 226 11.41 -18.97 -9.84
N ARG A 227 12.57 -18.49 -10.29
CA ARG A 227 12.80 -17.05 -10.46
C ARG A 227 12.04 -16.57 -11.69
N LEU A 228 11.66 -15.30 -11.70
CA LEU A 228 11.13 -14.70 -12.92
C LEU A 228 12.23 -14.63 -14.00
N PRO A 229 11.86 -14.80 -15.29
CA PRO A 229 12.79 -14.58 -16.38
C PRO A 229 13.42 -13.18 -16.32
N ASN A 230 14.71 -13.08 -16.62
CA ASN A 230 15.47 -11.82 -16.64
C ASN A 230 15.56 -11.07 -15.30
N VAL A 231 15.33 -11.76 -14.19
CA VAL A 231 15.58 -11.25 -12.83
C VAL A 231 16.78 -11.97 -12.25
N GLU A 232 17.80 -11.23 -11.83
CA GLU A 232 18.94 -11.80 -11.12
C GLU A 232 18.59 -11.97 -9.64
N GLY A 233 18.80 -13.19 -9.11
CA GLY A 233 18.45 -13.51 -7.73
C GLY A 233 16.93 -13.51 -7.48
N TRP A 234 16.53 -13.09 -6.28
CA TRP A 234 15.14 -13.08 -5.83
C TRP A 234 14.51 -11.69 -5.85
N ASN A 235 15.30 -10.63 -5.94
CA ASN A 235 14.78 -9.27 -5.81
C ASN A 235 14.30 -8.74 -7.17
N TRP A 236 13.04 -8.34 -7.24
CA TRP A 236 12.49 -7.76 -8.45
C TRP A 236 13.01 -6.33 -8.63
N PRO A 237 13.39 -5.88 -9.84
CA PRO A 237 13.95 -4.54 -10.03
C PRO A 237 12.88 -3.45 -10.22
N PHE A 238 11.59 -3.78 -10.00
CA PHE A 238 10.47 -2.86 -10.21
C PHE A 238 9.59 -2.73 -8.97
N VAL A 239 8.91 -1.58 -8.87
CA VAL A 239 7.89 -1.28 -7.85
C VAL A 239 6.54 -0.84 -8.45
N SER A 240 6.47 -0.72 -9.77
CA SER A 240 5.28 -0.24 -10.50
C SER A 240 4.27 -1.35 -10.76
N ARG A 241 2.96 -1.05 -10.67
CA ARG A 241 1.88 -1.97 -11.11
C ARG A 241 2.00 -2.34 -12.59
N ARG A 242 2.61 -1.47 -13.39
CA ARG A 242 2.74 -1.60 -14.84
C ARG A 242 3.99 -2.37 -15.28
N ALA A 243 4.83 -2.80 -14.34
CA ALA A 243 6.07 -3.47 -14.69
C ALA A 243 5.81 -4.86 -15.30
N PRO A 244 6.58 -5.26 -16.32
CA PRO A 244 6.38 -6.53 -17.03
C PRO A 244 6.63 -7.73 -16.11
N GLY A 245 5.80 -8.76 -16.23
CA GLY A 245 5.93 -10.00 -15.45
C GLY A 245 5.40 -9.91 -14.01
N ARG A 246 4.83 -8.77 -13.60
CA ARG A 246 4.21 -8.61 -12.26
C ARG A 246 3.12 -9.64 -12.00
N ASP A 247 2.33 -9.90 -13.02
CA ASP A 247 1.20 -10.83 -13.03
C ASP A 247 1.64 -12.28 -12.85
N LEU A 248 2.90 -12.61 -13.15
CA LEU A 248 3.49 -13.93 -12.97
C LEU A 248 4.01 -14.19 -11.55
N ILE A 249 4.06 -13.17 -10.67
CA ILE A 249 4.56 -13.32 -9.30
C ILE A 249 3.52 -14.02 -8.43
N ASP A 250 3.90 -15.13 -7.79
CA ASP A 250 3.03 -15.89 -6.88
C ASP A 250 3.41 -15.72 -5.40
N VAL A 251 4.65 -15.35 -5.12
CA VAL A 251 5.14 -15.07 -3.77
C VAL A 251 5.90 -13.75 -3.81
N TRP A 252 5.62 -12.83 -2.88
CA TRP A 252 6.25 -11.50 -2.85
C TRP A 252 6.45 -11.02 -1.41
N SER A 253 7.65 -10.56 -1.05
CA SER A 253 7.94 -9.99 0.27
C SER A 253 7.99 -8.46 0.33
N SER A 254 7.96 -7.91 1.56
CA SER A 254 8.22 -6.49 1.86
C SER A 254 9.64 -6.04 1.51
N GLN A 255 10.57 -6.98 1.28
CA GLN A 255 11.94 -6.71 0.82
C GLN A 255 12.06 -6.82 -0.71
N ASN A 256 10.94 -6.87 -1.42
CA ASN A 256 10.84 -7.05 -2.87
C ASN A 256 11.40 -8.38 -3.40
N GLU A 257 11.49 -9.40 -2.54
CA GLU A 257 11.85 -10.76 -2.97
C GLU A 257 10.62 -11.42 -3.58
N ILE A 258 10.79 -12.10 -4.71
CA ILE A 258 9.71 -12.66 -5.51
C ILE A 258 10.00 -14.09 -5.95
N ALA A 259 8.94 -14.88 -6.11
CA ALA A 259 9.02 -16.18 -6.77
C ALA A 259 7.75 -16.49 -7.57
N VAL A 260 7.91 -17.34 -8.58
CA VAL A 260 6.83 -18.04 -9.29
C VAL A 260 6.69 -19.42 -8.68
N SER A 261 5.46 -19.85 -8.41
CA SER A 261 5.20 -21.16 -7.82
C SER A 261 3.85 -21.72 -8.25
N ALA A 262 3.86 -22.96 -8.73
CA ALA A 262 2.64 -23.70 -9.05
C ALA A 262 1.93 -24.31 -7.82
N THR A 263 2.52 -24.20 -6.62
CA THR A 263 2.19 -25.01 -5.43
C THR A 263 2.17 -24.16 -4.16
N THR A 264 1.50 -23.02 -4.21
CA THR A 264 1.48 -22.07 -3.10
C THR A 264 0.62 -22.48 -1.91
N GLY A 265 -0.29 -23.46 -2.05
CA GLY A 265 -1.09 -23.98 -0.93
C GLY A 265 -0.21 -24.57 0.19
N ALA A 266 0.74 -25.43 -0.18
CA ALA A 266 1.70 -26.01 0.77
C ALA A 266 2.57 -24.92 1.44
N LEU A 267 2.87 -23.83 0.73
CA LEU A 267 3.60 -22.71 1.31
C LEU A 267 2.76 -21.98 2.36
N VAL A 268 1.48 -21.71 2.08
CA VAL A 268 0.56 -21.09 3.05
C VAL A 268 0.52 -21.90 4.34
N ASP A 269 0.42 -23.23 4.26
CA ASP A 269 0.42 -24.11 5.44
C ASP A 269 1.76 -24.12 6.17
N ALA A 270 2.88 -24.07 5.44
CA ALA A 270 4.20 -23.93 6.04
C ALA A 270 4.34 -22.59 6.79
N LEU A 271 3.90 -21.47 6.21
CA LEU A 271 3.95 -20.15 6.84
C LEU A 271 3.05 -20.08 8.09
N ARG A 272 1.87 -20.70 8.07
CA ARG A 272 1.01 -20.87 9.26
C ARG A 272 1.72 -21.65 10.36
N THR A 273 2.41 -22.73 9.99
CA THR A 273 3.21 -23.52 10.93
C THR A 273 4.33 -22.67 11.53
N LEU A 274 5.08 -21.92 10.69
CA LEU A 274 6.15 -21.02 11.14
C LEU A 274 5.65 -20.02 12.18
N ALA A 275 4.45 -19.46 12.00
CA ALA A 275 3.88 -18.48 12.94
C ALA A 275 3.73 -19.00 14.38
N THR A 276 3.77 -20.33 14.59
CA THR A 276 3.67 -20.95 15.91
C THR A 276 5.02 -21.38 16.51
N LEU A 277 6.11 -21.27 15.76
CA LEU A 277 7.42 -21.78 16.16
C LEU A 277 8.15 -20.83 17.12
N ASN A 278 8.97 -21.41 17.99
CA ASN A 278 9.81 -20.70 18.95
C ASN A 278 11.31 -21.03 18.82
N ASP A 279 11.69 -21.93 17.91
CA ASP A 279 13.07 -22.39 17.74
C ASP A 279 13.51 -22.47 16.27
N GLN A 280 14.80 -22.26 16.03
CA GLN A 280 15.39 -22.21 14.69
C GLN A 280 15.39 -23.58 13.98
N ARG A 281 15.53 -24.69 14.70
CA ARG A 281 15.62 -26.02 14.08
C ARG A 281 14.28 -26.43 13.48
N SER A 282 13.17 -26.15 14.17
CA SER A 282 11.83 -26.36 13.65
C SER A 282 11.55 -25.47 12.45
N PHE A 283 12.07 -24.23 12.45
CA PHE A 283 11.95 -23.31 11.31
C PHE A 283 12.61 -23.89 10.06
N GLU A 284 13.88 -24.30 10.16
CA GLU A 284 14.63 -24.89 9.03
C GLU A 284 13.99 -26.18 8.53
N ARG A 285 13.50 -27.04 9.43
CA ARG A 285 12.77 -28.26 9.07
C ARG A 285 11.45 -27.96 8.35
N THR A 286 10.72 -26.92 8.75
CA THR A 286 9.45 -26.55 8.11
C THR A 286 9.68 -26.01 6.70
N LEU A 287 10.78 -25.25 6.51
CA LEU A 287 11.18 -24.72 5.22
C LEU A 287 12.04 -25.66 4.37
N SER A 288 12.29 -26.90 4.79
CA SER A 288 13.10 -27.84 4.00
C SER A 288 12.48 -28.17 2.65
N ASN A 289 11.16 -28.03 2.52
CA ASN A 289 10.41 -28.17 1.27
C ASN A 289 10.44 -26.91 0.40
N PHE A 290 10.97 -25.80 0.93
CA PHE A 290 11.09 -24.49 0.27
C PHE A 290 12.49 -23.91 0.50
N PRO A 291 13.58 -24.62 0.14
CA PRO A 291 14.94 -24.23 0.51
C PRO A 291 15.33 -22.84 0.02
N GLN A 292 14.73 -22.37 -1.07
CA GLN A 292 14.93 -21.03 -1.62
C GLN A 292 14.51 -19.91 -0.65
N LEU A 293 13.51 -20.14 0.23
CA LEU A 293 13.13 -19.16 1.25
C LEU A 293 14.16 -19.01 2.36
N LEU A 294 15.08 -19.97 2.50
CA LEU A 294 16.19 -19.83 3.44
C LEU A 294 17.24 -18.82 2.93
N GLU A 295 17.23 -18.49 1.64
CA GLU A 295 18.03 -17.41 1.05
C GLU A 295 17.38 -16.04 1.25
N TRP A 296 16.10 -15.99 1.64
CA TRP A 296 15.36 -14.75 1.81
C TRP A 296 15.60 -14.15 3.20
N ARG A 297 15.23 -12.88 3.35
CA ARG A 297 15.30 -12.12 4.62
C ARG A 297 14.17 -12.44 5.59
N LEU A 298 13.52 -13.59 5.44
CA LEU A 298 12.47 -14.04 6.33
C LEU A 298 13.03 -14.17 7.77
N PRO A 299 12.44 -13.48 8.77
CA PRO A 299 12.92 -13.56 10.14
C PRO A 299 12.86 -14.99 10.70
N ARG A 300 13.81 -15.32 11.57
CA ARG A 300 13.83 -16.59 12.32
C ARG A 300 13.12 -16.39 13.68
N PRO A 301 12.45 -17.42 14.23
CA PRO A 301 11.83 -17.35 15.55
C PRO A 301 12.88 -17.21 16.67
N PRO A 302 12.49 -16.76 17.88
CA PRO A 302 11.12 -16.42 18.29
C PRO A 302 10.63 -15.11 17.67
N TYR A 303 9.36 -15.12 17.25
CA TYR A 303 8.69 -13.93 16.71
C TYR A 303 8.06 -13.12 17.84
N TRP A 304 8.23 -11.81 17.82
CA TRP A 304 7.48 -10.91 18.71
C TRP A 304 6.15 -10.45 18.09
N ARG A 305 5.94 -10.71 16.79
CA ARG A 305 4.65 -10.55 16.11
C ARG A 305 4.50 -11.61 15.02
N THR A 306 3.30 -12.19 14.97
CA THR A 306 2.82 -13.00 13.84
C THR A 306 1.40 -12.61 13.51
N PHE A 307 1.05 -12.52 12.23
CA PHE A 307 -0.32 -12.21 11.81
C PHE A 307 -0.60 -12.72 10.39
N GLU A 308 -1.84 -13.17 10.15
CA GLU A 308 -2.32 -13.62 8.83
C GLU A 308 -3.58 -12.83 8.43
N TRP A 309 -3.67 -12.41 7.16
CA TRP A 309 -4.88 -11.86 6.56
C TRP A 309 -4.93 -12.13 5.06
N GLN A 310 -6.03 -11.71 4.43
CA GLN A 310 -6.21 -11.81 2.99
C GLN A 310 -6.66 -10.46 2.43
N HIS A 311 -6.31 -10.21 1.17
CA HIS A 311 -6.88 -9.09 0.41
C HIS A 311 -7.03 -9.44 -1.07
N GLN A 312 -7.86 -8.69 -1.79
CA GLN A 312 -8.02 -8.82 -3.24
C GLN A 312 -7.24 -7.70 -3.95
N GLN A 313 -6.66 -8.01 -5.11
CA GLN A 313 -6.02 -7.04 -6.01
C GLN A 313 -6.35 -7.31 -7.48
#